data_AF-A0A7W1S7S1-F1
#
_entry.id   AF-A0A7W1S7S1-F1
#
_cell.length_a   1.000
_cell.length_b   1.000
_cell.length_c   1.000
_cell.angle_alpha   90.00
_cell.angle_beta   90.00
_cell.angle_gamma   90.00
#
_symmetry.space_group_name_H-M   'P 1'
#
loop_
_entity.id
_entity.type
_entity.pdbx_description
1 polymer ?
#
loop_
_entity_poly.entity_id
_entity_poly.type
_entity_poly.pdbx_seq_one_letter_code
_entity_poly.pdbx_strand_id
1 'polypeptide(L)'
;MQGESSGHDWWHIYRVWQTSLYIAAHENVDGDVVQLAALLHDIGDWKFHAGDESVGPRLAREWLESLAVDEKMIAQVCAIIANLSFKGADVKAAPLSLEGQVVQDADRLDAIGAIGIARAFAYGGAKGREMHDPQAAP
;
A
#
# COMPACT_ATOMS: atom_id res chain seq x y z
N MET A 1 12.88 -6.58 -3.34
CA MET A 1 12.71 -5.13 -3.60
C MET A 1 14.01 -4.34 -3.43
N GLN A 2 15.13 -4.75 -4.03
CA GLN A 2 16.33 -3.91 -4.11
C GLN A 2 16.47 -3.41 -5.56
N GLY A 3 16.59 -2.10 -5.74
CA GLY A 3 16.88 -1.48 -7.04
C GLY A 3 15.69 -1.02 -7.88
N GLU A 4 14.47 -0.98 -7.33
CA GLU A 4 13.32 -0.41 -8.06
C GLU A 4 13.25 1.11 -7.91
N SER A 5 13.37 1.81 -9.04
CA SER A 5 13.23 3.26 -9.14
C SER A 5 11.78 3.74 -9.31
N SER A 6 10.81 2.82 -9.28
CA SER A 6 9.38 3.07 -9.50
C SER A 6 8.70 3.80 -8.34
N GLY A 7 9.36 3.86 -7.18
CA GLY A 7 8.82 4.43 -5.94
C GLY A 7 8.08 3.43 -5.05
N HIS A 8 8.15 2.12 -5.35
CA HIS A 8 7.62 1.01 -4.54
C HIS A 8 8.78 0.22 -3.90
N ASP A 9 9.77 0.94 -3.38
CA ASP A 9 10.96 0.34 -2.78
C ASP A 9 10.76 0.02 -1.30
N TRP A 10 11.74 -0.64 -0.70
CA TRP A 10 11.76 -0.87 0.76
C TRP A 10 11.53 0.42 1.56
N TRP A 11 12.02 1.56 1.06
CA TRP A 11 11.87 2.84 1.75
C TRP A 11 10.44 3.36 1.71
N HIS A 12 9.67 3.10 0.65
CA HIS A 12 8.23 3.33 0.63
C HIS A 12 7.54 2.51 1.73
N ILE A 13 7.73 1.19 1.75
CA ILE A 13 7.15 0.31 2.78
C ILE A 13 7.51 0.78 4.19
N TYR A 14 8.78 1.13 4.42
CA TYR A 14 9.24 1.62 5.71
C TYR A 14 8.55 2.91 6.15
N ARG A 15 8.40 3.90 5.25
CA ARG A 15 7.70 5.16 5.55
C ARG A 15 6.21 4.95 5.81
N VAL A 16 5.56 4.10 5.02
CA VAL A 16 4.16 3.71 5.25
C VAL A 16 4.01 3.05 6.62
N TRP A 17 4.86 2.07 6.95
CA TRP A 17 4.82 1.40 8.25
C TRP A 17 5.01 2.37 9.43
N GLN A 18 6.00 3.27 9.36
CA GLN A 18 6.23 4.28 10.40
C GLN A 18 5.05 5.24 10.55
N THR A 19 4.44 5.64 9.43
CA THR A 19 3.27 6.53 9.44
C THR A 19 2.04 5.81 9.99
N SER A 20 1.82 4.54 9.62
CA SER A 20 0.76 3.68 10.17
C SER A 20 0.89 3.54 11.68
N LEU A 21 2.10 3.34 12.21
CA LEU A 21 2.36 3.31 13.66
C LEU A 21 1.98 4.62 14.34
N TYR A 22 2.34 5.75 13.74
CA TYR A 22 2.00 7.06 14.28
C TYR A 22 0.48 7.29 14.33
N ILE A 23 -0.23 6.94 13.26
CA ILE A 23 -1.69 7.08 13.19
C ILE A 23 -2.34 6.12 14.20
N ALA A 24 -1.93 4.85 14.23
CA ALA A 24 -2.47 3.84 15.15
C ALA A 24 -2.34 4.23 16.63
N ALA A 25 -1.29 4.96 17.01
CA ALA A 25 -1.12 5.45 18.37
C ALA A 25 -2.21 6.45 18.82
N HIS A 26 -2.95 7.03 17.87
CA HIS A 26 -4.03 7.99 18.11
C HIS A 26 -5.42 7.39 17.85
N GLU A 27 -5.50 6.13 17.42
CA GLU A 27 -6.73 5.44 17.06
C GLU A 27 -6.96 4.21 17.95
N ASN A 28 -8.21 3.81 18.14
CA ASN A 28 -8.54 2.60 18.91
C ASN A 28 -8.54 1.36 18.01
N VAL A 29 -7.35 0.90 17.64
CA VAL A 29 -7.11 -0.18 16.67
C VAL A 29 -6.12 -1.23 17.18
N ASP A 30 -6.14 -2.42 16.58
CA ASP A 30 -5.11 -3.44 16.84
C ASP A 30 -3.79 -3.08 16.13
N GLY A 31 -2.79 -2.68 16.92
CA GLY A 31 -1.49 -2.26 16.41
C GLY A 31 -0.71 -3.36 15.70
N ASP A 32 -0.89 -4.64 16.05
CA ASP A 32 -0.18 -5.74 15.41
C ASP A 32 -0.76 -6.01 14.01
N VAL A 33 -2.09 -5.97 13.88
CA VAL A 33 -2.77 -6.04 12.58
C VAL A 33 -2.32 -4.89 11.66
N VAL A 34 -2.28 -3.66 12.18
CA VAL A 34 -1.83 -2.48 11.42
C VAL A 34 -0.39 -2.64 10.93
N GLN A 35 0.53 -3.06 11.81
CA GLN A 35 1.93 -3.23 11.47
C GLN A 35 2.13 -4.29 10.39
N LEU A 36 1.53 -5.47 10.56
CA LEU A 36 1.64 -6.57 9.61
C LEU A 36 1.02 -6.19 8.25
N ALA A 37 -0.15 -5.56 8.25
CA ALA A 37 -0.78 -5.08 7.03
C ALA A 37 0.09 -4.02 6.33
N ALA A 38 0.65 -3.05 7.05
CA ALA A 38 1.51 -2.03 6.46
C ALA A 38 2.83 -2.59 5.90
N LEU A 39 3.42 -3.60 6.54
CA LEU A 39 4.65 -4.24 6.05
C LEU A 39 4.40 -5.11 4.81
N LEU A 40 3.19 -5.67 4.67
CA LEU A 40 2.86 -6.64 3.64
C LEU A 40 1.97 -6.08 2.52
N HIS A 41 1.48 -4.84 2.60
CA HIS A 41 0.49 -4.32 1.64
C HIS A 41 0.93 -4.42 0.17
N ASP A 42 2.22 -4.28 -0.10
CA ASP A 42 2.82 -4.32 -1.44
C ASP A 42 3.50 -5.67 -1.78
N ILE A 43 3.30 -6.73 -0.98
CA ILE A 43 3.99 -8.02 -1.16
C ILE A 43 3.67 -8.70 -2.50
N GLY A 44 2.50 -8.43 -3.07
CA GLY A 44 2.02 -9.06 -4.30
C GLY A 44 1.78 -8.06 -5.42
N ASP A 45 2.61 -7.03 -5.55
CA ASP A 45 2.42 -5.93 -6.53
C ASP A 45 1.94 -6.48 -7.89
N TRP A 46 0.70 -6.14 -8.20
CA TRP A 46 -0.12 -6.61 -9.31
C TRP A 46 0.54 -6.38 -10.68
N LYS A 47 1.51 -5.47 -10.76
CA LYS A 47 2.33 -5.19 -11.96
C LYS A 47 3.16 -6.40 -12.40
N PHE A 48 3.45 -7.34 -11.51
CA PHE A 48 4.25 -8.54 -11.81
C PHE A 48 3.41 -9.81 -12.04
N HIS A 49 2.12 -9.79 -11.70
CA HIS A 49 1.26 -10.97 -11.72
C HIS A 49 0.02 -10.82 -12.62
N ALA A 50 0.17 -10.10 -13.75
CA ALA A 50 -0.88 -9.96 -14.76
C ALA A 50 -2.23 -9.43 -14.21
N GLY A 51 -2.21 -8.64 -13.13
CA GLY A 51 -3.41 -8.09 -12.52
C GLY A 51 -4.17 -9.04 -11.59
N ASP A 52 -3.58 -10.17 -11.17
CA ASP A 52 -4.20 -11.03 -10.16
C ASP A 52 -4.07 -10.41 -8.74
N GLU A 53 -5.11 -9.69 -8.33
CA GLU A 53 -5.23 -9.06 -7.01
C GLU A 53 -5.24 -10.07 -5.84
N SER A 54 -5.43 -11.36 -6.12
CA SER A 54 -5.43 -12.39 -5.07
C SER A 54 -4.03 -12.89 -4.70
N VAL A 55 -2.98 -12.49 -5.42
CA VAL A 55 -1.60 -12.88 -5.12
C VAL A 55 -1.12 -12.31 -3.78
N GLY A 56 -1.33 -11.01 -3.55
CA GLY A 56 -0.89 -10.34 -2.32
C GLY A 56 -1.43 -11.02 -1.04
N PRO A 57 -2.76 -11.19 -0.92
CA PRO A 57 -3.35 -11.88 0.23
C PRO A 57 -2.87 -13.33 0.39
N ARG A 58 -2.64 -14.07 -0.71
CA ARG A 58 -2.11 -15.44 -0.64
C ARG A 58 -0.69 -15.48 -0.07
N LEU A 59 0.21 -14.66 -0.61
CA LEU A 59 1.60 -14.60 -0.15
C LEU A 59 1.68 -14.14 1.32
N ALA A 60 0.86 -13.17 1.70
CA ALA A 60 0.75 -12.72 3.08
C ALA A 60 0.30 -13.86 4.00
N ARG A 61 -0.75 -14.60 3.62
CA ARG A 61 -1.21 -15.78 4.38
C ARG A 61 -0.11 -16.82 4.53
N GLU A 62 0.49 -17.27 3.43
CA GLU A 62 1.54 -18.30 3.44
C GLU A 62 2.71 -17.91 4.36
N TRP A 63 3.13 -16.64 4.30
CA TRP A 63 4.19 -16.13 5.15
C TRP A 63 3.79 -16.08 6.63
N LEU A 64 2.60 -15.57 6.96
CA LEU A 64 2.12 -15.49 8.35
C LEU A 64 1.85 -16.88 8.96
N GLU A 65 1.33 -17.83 8.18
CA GLU A 65 1.17 -19.22 8.59
C GLU A 65 2.53 -19.87 8.91
N SER A 66 3.57 -19.58 8.11
CA SER A 66 4.93 -20.05 8.36
C SER A 66 5.52 -19.54 9.68
N LEU A 67 5.00 -18.41 10.19
CA LEU A 67 5.36 -17.81 11.47
C LEU A 67 4.43 -18.23 12.61
N ALA A 68 3.45 -19.12 12.36
CA ALA A 68 2.46 -19.58 13.32
C ALA A 68 1.62 -18.45 13.95
N VAL A 69 1.27 -17.43 13.17
CA VAL A 69 0.36 -16.35 13.57
C VAL A 69 -1.07 -16.89 13.69
N ASP A 70 -1.87 -16.32 14.58
CA ASP A 70 -3.28 -16.71 14.79
C ASP A 70 -4.14 -16.45 13.54
N GLU A 71 -5.02 -17.40 13.19
CA GLU A 71 -5.86 -17.33 11.98
C GLU A 71 -6.75 -16.08 11.95
N LYS A 72 -7.22 -15.58 13.10
CA LYS A 72 -8.02 -14.35 13.13
C LYS A 72 -7.20 -13.16 12.62
N MET A 73 -5.96 -13.05 13.07
CA MET A 73 -5.04 -11.98 12.65
C MET A 73 -4.65 -12.15 11.18
N ILE A 74 -4.36 -13.37 10.73
CA ILE A 74 -4.08 -13.67 9.32
C ILE A 74 -5.26 -13.23 8.44
N ALA A 75 -6.48 -13.61 8.81
CA ALA A 75 -7.68 -13.25 8.06
C ALA A 75 -7.88 -11.72 7.99
N GLN A 76 -7.64 -11.00 9.09
CA GLN A 76 -7.73 -9.53 9.12
C GLN A 76 -6.69 -8.88 8.20
N VAL A 77 -5.41 -9.30 8.29
CA VAL A 77 -4.34 -8.77 7.45
C VAL A 77 -4.61 -9.04 5.97
N CYS A 78 -5.00 -10.27 5.61
CA CYS A 78 -5.33 -10.63 4.24
C CYS A 78 -6.51 -9.81 3.69
N ALA A 79 -7.53 -9.56 4.51
CA ALA A 79 -8.68 -8.75 4.12
C ALA A 79 -8.28 -7.29 3.87
N ILE A 80 -7.38 -6.73 4.67
CA ILE A 80 -6.86 -5.37 4.47
C ILE A 80 -6.08 -5.30 3.15
N ILE A 81 -5.12 -6.21 2.93
CA ILE A 81 -4.29 -6.24 1.71
C ILE A 81 -5.15 -6.37 0.45
N ALA A 82 -6.18 -7.22 0.48
CA ALA A 82 -7.07 -7.44 -0.67
C ALA A 82 -7.86 -6.17 -1.09
N ASN A 83 -8.03 -5.22 -0.17
CA ASN A 83 -8.87 -4.04 -0.34
C ASN A 83 -8.10 -2.71 -0.26
N LEU A 84 -6.78 -2.75 -0.10
CA LEU A 84 -5.97 -1.52 0.01
C LEU A 84 -5.76 -0.83 -1.34
N SER A 85 -5.58 -1.63 -2.41
CA SER A 85 -5.28 -1.14 -3.75
C SER A 85 -6.38 -0.21 -4.29
N PHE A 86 -5.95 0.91 -4.85
CA PHE A 86 -6.85 1.87 -5.50
C PHE A 86 -7.43 1.28 -6.79
N LYS A 87 -8.73 0.97 -6.79
CA LYS A 87 -9.46 0.40 -7.95
C LYS A 87 -10.09 1.45 -8.88
N GLY A 88 -9.80 2.73 -8.71
CA GLY A 88 -10.41 3.83 -9.47
C GLY A 88 -11.56 4.51 -8.72
N ALA A 89 -11.88 5.75 -9.11
CA ALA A 89 -12.87 6.59 -8.43
C ALA A 89 -14.32 6.06 -8.52
N ASP A 90 -14.64 5.27 -9.55
CA ASP A 90 -16.00 4.78 -9.82
C ASP A 90 -16.28 3.37 -9.26
N VAL A 91 -15.29 2.74 -8.61
CA VAL A 91 -15.47 1.41 -8.02
C VAL A 91 -15.85 1.56 -6.54
N LYS A 92 -17.04 1.07 -6.17
CA LYS A 92 -17.43 0.95 -4.75
C LYS A 92 -16.54 -0.08 -4.07
N ALA A 93 -15.48 0.38 -3.42
CA ALA A 93 -14.66 -0.45 -2.56
C ALA A 93 -15.49 -0.95 -1.37
N ALA A 94 -15.22 -2.17 -0.91
CA ALA A 94 -15.76 -2.64 0.35
C ALA A 94 -15.26 -1.75 1.50
N PRO A 95 -16.07 -1.50 2.53
CA PRO A 95 -15.63 -0.72 3.68
C PRO A 95 -14.45 -1.43 4.37
N LEU A 96 -13.36 -0.69 4.58
CA LEU A 96 -12.20 -1.16 5.31
C LEU A 96 -12.49 -1.15 6.83
N SER A 97 -11.86 -2.07 7.56
CA SER A 97 -11.77 -1.96 9.02
C SER A 97 -11.03 -0.69 9.43
N LEU A 98 -11.09 -0.31 10.71
CA LEU A 98 -10.34 0.85 11.20
C LEU A 98 -8.83 0.66 10.98
N GLU A 99 -8.30 -0.55 11.20
CA GLU A 99 -6.91 -0.90 10.90
C GLU A 99 -6.59 -0.71 9.41
N GLY A 100 -7.49 -1.13 8.51
CA GLY A 100 -7.32 -0.95 7.08
C GLY A 100 -7.35 0.52 6.65
N GLN A 101 -8.18 1.34 7.29
CA GLN A 101 -8.22 2.79 7.06
C GLN A 101 -6.92 3.46 7.50
N VAL A 102 -6.36 3.07 8.64
CA VAL A 102 -5.06 3.55 9.11
C VAL A 102 -3.95 3.28 8.08
N VAL A 103 -3.88 2.05 7.58
CA VAL A 103 -2.84 1.67 6.59
C VAL A 103 -3.07 2.38 5.25
N GLN A 104 -4.34 2.51 4.81
CA GLN A 104 -4.68 3.24 3.59
C GLN A 104 -4.31 4.73 3.69
N ASP A 105 -4.55 5.36 4.82
CA ASP A 105 -4.19 6.77 5.02
C ASP A 105 -2.67 6.96 5.03
N ALA A 106 -1.94 6.07 5.71
CA ALA A 106 -0.47 6.09 5.70
C ALA A 106 0.12 5.95 4.29
N ASP A 107 -0.40 5.01 3.49
CA ASP A 107 0.03 4.81 2.10
C ASP A 107 -0.24 6.04 1.23
N ARG A 108 -1.46 6.59 1.31
CA ARG A 108 -1.84 7.80 0.57
C ARG A 108 -1.04 9.03 0.98
N LEU A 109 -0.70 9.16 2.27
CA LEU A 109 0.15 10.25 2.75
C LEU A 109 1.56 10.19 2.15
N ASP A 110 2.11 9.00 1.90
CA ASP A 110 3.41 8.82 1.24
C ASP A 110 3.38 9.17 -0.26
N ALA A 111 2.19 9.22 -0.87
CA ALA A 111 1.98 9.60 -2.26
C ALA A 111 1.78 11.12 -2.46
N ILE A 112 1.71 11.91 -1.38
CA ILE A 112 1.56 13.37 -1.44
C ILE A 112 2.75 14.10 -0.79
N GLY A 113 2.67 15.43 -0.69
CA GLY A 113 3.73 16.25 -0.12
C GLY A 113 5.02 16.22 -0.96
N ALA A 114 6.16 16.54 -0.34
CA ALA A 114 7.44 16.65 -1.04
C ALA A 114 7.87 15.31 -1.70
N ILE A 115 7.66 14.19 -1.01
CA ILE A 115 7.96 12.85 -1.54
C ILE A 115 7.03 12.51 -2.70
N GLY A 116 5.72 12.76 -2.56
CA GLY A 116 4.75 12.58 -3.64
C GLY A 116 5.10 13.38 -4.90
N ILE A 117 5.50 14.65 -4.75
CA ILE A 117 5.96 15.50 -5.86
C ILE A 117 7.18 14.87 -6.54
N ALA A 118 8.20 14.46 -5.76
CA ALA A 118 9.40 13.83 -6.32
C ALA A 118 9.09 12.52 -7.05
N ARG A 119 8.22 11.66 -6.48
CA ARG A 119 7.79 10.39 -7.09
C ARG A 119 7.04 10.63 -8.40
N ALA A 120 6.14 11.62 -8.45
CA ALA A 120 5.38 11.95 -9.65
C ALA A 120 6.30 12.33 -10.82
N PHE A 121 7.28 13.21 -10.58
CA PHE A 121 8.25 13.59 -11.61
C PHE A 121 9.21 12.46 -11.99
N ALA A 122 9.67 11.66 -11.03
CA ALA A 122 10.54 10.51 -11.31
C ALA A 122 9.85 9.47 -12.20
N TYR A 123 8.59 9.13 -11.89
CA TYR A 123 7.79 8.23 -12.71
C TYR A 123 7.47 8.83 -14.08
N GLY A 124 7.10 10.11 -14.13
CA GLY A 124 6.87 10.83 -15.37
C GLY A 124 8.08 10.80 -16.30
N GLY A 125 9.27 11.11 -15.77
CA GLY A 125 10.54 11.05 -16.50
C GLY A 125 10.88 9.64 -16.98
N ALA A 126 10.72 8.61 -16.14
CA ALA A 126 10.92 7.22 -16.53
C ALA A 126 9.95 6.74 -17.63
N LYS A 127 8.76 7.35 -17.71
CA LYS A 127 7.76 7.11 -18.76
C LYS A 127 7.87 8.08 -19.95
N GLY A 128 8.87 8.95 -19.98
CA GLY A 128 9.06 9.93 -21.05
C GLY A 128 7.92 10.94 -21.17
N ARG A 129 7.23 11.24 -20.07
CA ARG A 129 6.13 12.21 -20.03
C ARG A 129 6.68 13.62 -19.86
N GLU A 130 6.05 14.57 -20.54
CA GLU A 130 6.32 15.99 -20.35
C GLU A 130 5.92 16.42 -18.93
N MET A 131 6.65 17.40 -18.38
CA MET A 131 6.33 17.92 -17.05
C MET A 131 5.03 18.73 -17.05
N HIS A 132 4.76 19.45 -18.14
CA HIS A 132 3.55 20.27 -18.30
C HIS A 132 3.36 20.63 -19.78
N ASP A 133 2.14 20.44 -20.28
CA ASP A 133 1.66 20.96 -21.57
C ASP A 133 0.51 21.96 -21.30
N PRO A 134 0.67 23.26 -21.60
CA PRO A 134 -0.38 24.26 -21.43
C PRO A 134 -1.63 24.04 -22.30
N GLN A 135 -1.56 23.19 -23.33
CA GLN A 135 -2.68 22.87 -24.23
C GLN A 135 -3.45 21.63 -23.80
N ALA A 136 -2.88 20.80 -22.91
CA ALA A 136 -3.57 19.66 -22.33
C ALA A 136 -4.63 20.12 -21.33
N ALA A 137 -5.79 19.45 -21.34
CA ALA A 137 -6.81 19.71 -20.35
C ALA A 137 -6.31 19.30 -18.94
N PRO A 138 -6.60 20.09 -17.88
CA PRO A 138 -6.24 19.77 -16.51
C PRO A 138 -6.97 18.55 -15.96
#